data_AF-A0A0P7XST7-F1
#
_entry.id   AF-A0A0P7XST7-F1
#
_cell.length_a   1.000
_cell.length_b   1.000
_cell.length_c   1.000
_cell.angle_alpha   90.00
_cell.angle_beta   90.00
_cell.angle_gamma   90.00
#
_symmetry.space_group_name_H-M   'P 1'
#
loop_
_entity.id
_entity.type
_entity.pdbx_description
1 polymer ?
#
loop_
_entity_poly.entity_id
_entity_poly.type
_entity_poly.pdbx_seq_one_letter_code
_entity_poly.pdbx_strand_id
1 'polypeptide(L)'
;MWGSLLVGSLASPLARRVAGLMLVALTITLFILNLRRTAERAGRAAERLDQLERTDAIHRQMLHAASRRPRSRDDLLDRLRDGGF
;
A
#
# COMPACT_ATOMS: atom_id res chain seq x y z
N MET A 1 -1.00 -46.53 -35.57
CA MET A 1 0.31 -45.94 -35.96
C MET A 1 0.48 -44.47 -35.54
N TRP A 2 -0.57 -43.75 -35.11
CA TRP A 2 -0.46 -42.34 -34.66
C TRP A 2 -0.05 -42.13 -33.19
N GLY A 3 -0.26 -43.13 -32.32
CA GLY A 3 0.04 -43.01 -30.88
C GLY A 3 1.53 -42.92 -30.55
N SER A 4 2.41 -43.54 -31.35
CA SER A 4 3.86 -43.54 -31.09
C SER A 4 4.52 -42.20 -31.43
N LEU A 5 4.00 -41.48 -32.43
CA LEU A 5 4.50 -40.15 -32.80
C LEU A 5 4.19 -39.10 -31.72
N LEU A 6 3.01 -39.20 -31.09
CA LEU A 6 2.65 -38.36 -29.94
C LEU A 6 3.54 -38.64 -28.72
N VAL A 7 3.82 -39.92 -28.44
CA VAL A 7 4.70 -40.32 -27.33
C VAL A 7 6.17 -39.94 -27.59
N GLY A 8 6.65 -40.05 -28.82
CA GLY A 8 8.00 -39.61 -29.21
C GLY A 8 8.18 -38.08 -29.14
N SER A 9 7.13 -37.31 -29.44
CA SER A 9 7.14 -35.85 -29.31
C SER A 9 7.20 -35.38 -27.85
N LEU A 10 6.61 -36.17 -26.93
CA LEU A 10 6.66 -35.96 -25.48
C LEU A 10 8.07 -36.17 -24.91
N ALA A 11 8.91 -36.98 -25.56
CA ALA A 11 10.31 -37.19 -25.18
C ALA A 11 11.25 -36.11 -25.75
N SER A 12 10.73 -35.05 -26.37
CA SER A 12 11.57 -33.97 -26.89
C SER A 12 11.93 -32.95 -25.78
N PRO A 13 13.20 -32.52 -25.68
CA PRO A 13 13.60 -31.48 -24.72
C PRO A 13 12.88 -30.15 -24.96
N LEU A 14 12.35 -29.95 -26.18
CA LEU A 14 11.54 -28.78 -26.55
C LEU A 14 10.16 -28.82 -25.89
N ALA A 15 9.47 -29.97 -25.87
CA ALA A 15 8.18 -30.09 -25.20
C ALA A 15 8.28 -29.75 -23.71
N ARG A 16 9.35 -30.19 -23.04
CA ARG A 16 9.61 -29.86 -21.62
C ARG A 16 9.91 -28.38 -21.40
N ARG A 17 10.63 -27.73 -22.33
CA ARG A 17 10.88 -26.29 -22.29
C ARG A 17 9.61 -25.47 -22.50
N VAL A 18 8.77 -25.86 -23.46
CA VAL A 18 7.47 -25.22 -23.73
C VAL A 18 6.53 -25.38 -22.53
N ALA A 19 6.47 -26.57 -21.93
CA ALA A 19 5.71 -26.81 -20.70
C ALA A 19 6.21 -25.94 -19.54
N GLY A 20 7.53 -25.81 -19.37
CA GLY A 20 8.13 -24.94 -18.37
C GLY A 20 7.77 -23.45 -18.57
N LEU A 21 7.88 -22.96 -19.81
CA LEU A 21 7.51 -21.58 -20.15
C LEU A 21 6.02 -21.32 -19.92
N MET A 22 5.14 -22.25 -20.30
CA MET A 22 3.70 -22.18 -20.00
C MET A 22 3.45 -22.10 -18.49
N LEU A 23 4.16 -22.90 -17.69
CA LEU A 23 4.01 -22.90 -16.24
C LEU A 23 4.45 -21.57 -15.61
N VAL A 24 5.57 -21.01 -16.07
CA VAL A 24 6.08 -19.70 -15.63
C VAL A 24 5.09 -18.60 -16.00
N ALA A 25 4.63 -18.57 -17.25
CA ALA A 25 3.66 -17.60 -17.72
C ALA A 25 2.33 -17.67 -16.93
N LEU A 26 1.85 -18.89 -16.66
CA LEU A 26 0.65 -19.11 -15.85
C LEU A 26 0.85 -18.60 -14.42
N THR A 27 2.00 -18.89 -13.82
CA THR A 27 2.32 -18.46 -12.45
C THR A 27 2.38 -16.94 -12.34
N ILE A 28 3.04 -16.26 -13.29
CA ILE A 28 3.10 -14.79 -13.35
C ILE A 28 1.69 -14.20 -13.52
N THR A 29 0.89 -14.77 -14.42
CA THR A 29 -0.48 -14.30 -14.68
C THR A 29 -1.35 -14.42 -13.42
N LEU A 30 -1.31 -15.56 -12.75
CA LEU A 30 -2.04 -15.79 -11.49
C LEU A 30 -1.54 -14.87 -10.38
N PHE A 31 -0.24 -14.63 -10.29
CA PHE A 31 0.34 -13.71 -9.32
C PHE A 31 -0.15 -12.28 -9.54
N ILE A 32 -0.14 -11.79 -10.78
CA ILE A 32 -0.68 -10.46 -11.12
C ILE A 32 -2.17 -10.38 -10.80
N LEU A 33 -2.95 -11.41 -11.12
CA LEU A 33 -4.39 -11.43 -10.83
C LEU A 33 -4.67 -11.41 -9.32
N ASN A 34 -3.89 -12.18 -8.55
CA ASN A 34 -3.96 -12.19 -7.09
C ASN A 34 -3.59 -10.82 -6.53
N LEU A 35 -2.49 -10.23 -7.01
CA LEU A 35 -2.04 -8.89 -6.67
C LEU A 35 -3.10 -7.84 -6.98
N ARG A 36 -3.79 -7.89 -8.14
CA ARG A 36 -4.88 -6.96 -8.47
C ARG A 36 -6.06 -7.11 -7.51
N ARG A 37 -6.47 -8.33 -7.19
CA ARG A 37 -7.52 -8.60 -6.18
C ARG A 37 -7.13 -8.11 -4.78
N THR A 38 -5.89 -8.30 -4.37
CA THR A 38 -5.40 -7.77 -3.09
C THR A 38 -5.17 -6.27 -3.15
N ALA A 39 -4.80 -5.72 -4.30
CA ALA A 39 -4.60 -4.28 -4.52
C ALA A 39 -5.93 -3.54 -4.59
N GLU A 40 -7.04 -4.15 -4.98
CA GLU A 40 -8.38 -3.57 -4.80
C GLU A 40 -8.75 -3.44 -3.31
N ARG A 41 -8.23 -4.34 -2.46
CA ARG A 41 -8.35 -4.22 -0.99
C ARG A 41 -7.31 -3.25 -0.42
N ALA A 42 -6.10 -3.26 -0.96
CA ALA A 42 -5.00 -2.40 -0.54
C ALA A 42 -5.15 -0.96 -1.05
N GLY A 43 -5.87 -0.72 -2.13
CA GLY A 43 -6.24 0.61 -2.62
C GLY A 43 -7.18 1.29 -1.64
N ARG A 44 -8.14 0.55 -1.06
CA ARG A 44 -8.91 1.03 0.10
C ARG A 44 -8.05 1.20 1.36
N ALA A 45 -6.99 0.40 1.55
CA ALA A 45 -6.07 0.57 2.66
C ALA A 45 -5.14 1.79 2.47
N ALA A 46 -4.75 2.09 1.23
CA ALA A 46 -3.99 3.28 0.85
C ALA A 46 -4.84 4.54 0.98
N GLU A 47 -6.11 4.49 0.57
CA GLU A 47 -7.08 5.57 0.82
C GLU A 47 -7.25 5.82 2.32
N ARG A 48 -7.35 4.75 3.13
CA ARG A 48 -7.39 4.85 4.59
C ARG A 48 -6.09 5.41 5.16
N LEU A 49 -4.94 5.09 4.59
CA LEU A 49 -3.64 5.65 5.00
C LEU A 49 -3.55 7.15 4.69
N ASP A 50 -3.94 7.60 3.49
CA ASP A 50 -4.00 9.04 3.15
C ASP A 50 -4.97 9.80 4.07
N GLN A 51 -6.10 9.17 4.40
CA GLN A 51 -7.07 9.74 5.33
C GLN A 51 -6.54 9.80 6.78
N LEU A 52 -5.82 8.76 7.22
CA LEU A 52 -5.14 8.75 8.54
C LEU A 52 -4.03 9.80 8.59
N GLU A 53 -3.26 9.96 7.51
CA GLU A 53 -2.16 10.92 7.43
C GLU A 53 -2.68 12.37 7.49
N ARG A 54 -3.77 12.69 6.77
CA ARG A 54 -4.46 13.98 6.92
C ARG A 54 -5.00 14.19 8.33
N THR A 55 -5.58 13.15 8.94
CA THR A 55 -6.16 13.26 10.28
C THR A 55 -5.07 13.50 11.35
N ASP A 56 -3.91 12.86 11.22
CA ASP A 56 -2.77 13.05 12.12
C ASP A 56 -2.15 14.44 11.96
N ALA A 57 -2.03 14.93 10.72
CA ALA A 57 -1.57 16.30 10.46
C ALA A 57 -2.48 17.35 11.11
N ILE A 58 -3.80 17.18 11.01
CA ILE A 58 -4.78 18.06 11.67
C ILE A 58 -4.68 17.96 13.19
N HIS A 59 -4.55 16.77 13.75
CA HIS A 59 -4.39 16.58 15.20
C HIS A 59 -3.10 17.23 15.72
N ARG A 60 -1.99 17.10 15.00
CA ARG A 60 -0.74 17.80 15.34
C ARG A 60 -0.90 19.31 15.27
N GLN A 61 -1.61 19.83 14.27
CA GLN A 61 -1.87 21.26 14.18
C GLN A 61 -2.75 21.76 15.33
N MET A 62 -3.78 21.01 15.72
CA MET A 62 -4.60 21.30 16.90
C MET A 62 -3.77 21.23 18.19
N LEU A 63 -2.94 20.21 18.36
CA LEU A 63 -2.06 20.07 19.52
C LEU A 63 -1.05 21.22 19.60
N HIS A 64 -0.52 21.66 18.46
CA HIS A 64 0.37 22.80 18.40
C HIS A 64 -0.36 24.14 18.68
N ALA A 65 -1.60 24.27 18.24
CA ALA A 65 -2.44 25.43 18.57
C ALA A 65 -2.80 25.42 20.07
N ALA A 66 -3.12 24.26 20.63
CA ALA A 66 -3.43 24.08 22.04
C ALA A 66 -2.19 24.30 22.93
N SER A 67 -0.99 23.93 22.48
CA SER A 67 0.25 24.20 23.21
C SER A 67 0.64 25.68 23.21
N ARG A 68 0.22 26.45 22.20
CA ARG A 68 0.33 27.92 22.19
C ARG A 68 -0.74 28.64 23.00
N ARG A 69 -1.77 27.94 23.47
CA ARG A 69 -2.79 28.52 24.34
C ARG A 69 -2.16 28.77 25.72
N PRO A 70 -2.28 29.99 26.28
CA PRO A 70 -1.71 30.29 27.59
C PRO A 70 -2.23 29.30 28.62
N ARG A 71 -1.31 28.60 29.29
CA ARG A 71 -1.63 27.44 30.14
C ARG A 71 -2.10 27.85 31.53
N SER A 72 -1.86 29.09 31.93
CA SER A 72 -2.23 29.59 33.26
C SER A 72 -2.72 31.04 33.21
N ARG A 73 -3.41 31.45 34.26
CA ARG A 73 -3.89 32.83 34.46
C ARG A 73 -2.73 33.82 34.60
N ASP A 74 -1.58 33.34 35.07
CA ASP A 74 -0.36 34.14 35.23
C ASP A 74 0.28 34.46 33.87
N ASP A 75 0.27 33.51 32.93
CA ASP A 75 0.72 33.69 31.54
C ASP A 75 -0.11 34.77 30.80
N LEU A 76 -1.41 34.84 31.11
CA LEU A 76 -2.31 35.88 30.60
C LEU A 76 -1.99 37.25 31.18
N LEU A 77 -1.70 37.31 32.49
CA LEU A 77 -1.33 38.55 33.16
C LEU A 77 0.02 39.08 32.65
N ASP A 78 0.99 38.20 32.40
CA ASP A 78 2.30 38.58 31.86
C ASP A 78 2.17 39.15 30.44
N ARG A 79 1.36 38.53 29.57
CA ARG A 79 1.11 39.02 28.21
C ARG A 79 0.30 40.32 28.15
N LEU A 80 -0.64 40.52 29.08
CA LEU A 80 -1.32 41.81 29.26
C LEU A 80 -0.34 42.90 29.72
N ARG A 81 0.67 42.53 30.52
CA ARG A 81 1.68 43.45 31.05
C ARG A 81 2.71 43.85 30.01
N ASP A 82 3.10 42.91 29.15
CA ASP A 82 3.99 43.13 28.00
C ASP A 82 3.27 43.71 26.77
N GLY A 83 1.95 43.93 26.84
CA GLY A 83 1.17 44.55 25.76
C GLY A 83 0.98 43.66 24.53
N GLY A 84 1.08 42.35 24.66
CA GLY A 84 1.10 41.37 23.56
C GLY A 84 -0.27 40.94 23.02
N PHE A 85 -1.22 41.87 22.92
CA PHE A 85 -2.53 41.68 22.28
C PHE A 85 -2.62 42.39 20.93
#